data_AF-A0A2H6ELH2-F1
#
_entry.id   AF-A0A2H6ELH2-F1
#
_cell.length_a   1.000
_cell.length_b   1.000
_cell.length_c   1.000
_cell.angle_alpha   90.00
_cell.angle_beta   90.00
_cell.angle_gamma   90.00
#
_symmetry.space_group_name_H-M   'P 1'
#
loop_
_entity.id
_entity.type
_entity.pdbx_description
1 polymer ?
#
loop_
_entity_poly.entity_id
_entity_poly.type
_entity_poly.pdbx_seq_one_letter_code
_entity_poly.pdbx_strand_id
1 'polypeptide(L)'
;MLSASLKVFGSDNMGTGIASSEGAYDKTNNTLNFMGSMVDPVRKKEMPFRSAVKFIDDNTQVFDMFMKSKGKEYKGMEIIYTRVK
;
A
#
# COMPACT_ATOMS: atom_id res chain seq x y z
N MET A 1 -14.09 -16.83 -12.89
CA MET A 1 -13.13 -15.72 -12.80
C MET A 1 -12.48 -15.78 -11.43
N LEU A 2 -11.23 -16.24 -11.31
CA LEU A 2 -10.52 -16.27 -10.04
C LEU A 2 -10.12 -14.84 -9.66
N SER A 3 -10.74 -14.28 -8.62
CA SER A 3 -10.20 -13.15 -7.89
C SER A 3 -8.96 -13.66 -7.15
N ALA A 4 -7.76 -13.38 -7.65
CA ALA A 4 -6.53 -13.68 -6.93
C ALA A 4 -6.37 -12.68 -5.78
N SER A 5 -6.53 -13.15 -4.54
CA SER A 5 -6.20 -12.41 -3.34
C SER A 5 -4.69 -12.49 -3.10
N LEU A 6 -4.02 -11.35 -3.06
CA LEU A 6 -2.58 -11.25 -2.82
C LEU A 6 -2.35 -10.90 -1.35
N LYS A 7 -1.68 -11.80 -0.62
CA LYS A 7 -1.27 -11.59 0.77
C LYS A 7 0.22 -11.26 0.81
N VAL A 8 0.55 -10.10 1.37
CA VAL A 8 1.92 -9.57 1.41
C VAL A 8 2.34 -9.36 2.86
N PHE A 9 3.50 -9.90 3.22
CA PHE A 9 4.20 -9.64 4.47
C PHE A 9 5.43 -8.80 4.17
N GLY A 10 5.48 -7.57 4.67
CA GLY A 10 6.56 -6.62 4.44
C GLY A 10 7.31 -6.28 5.73
N SER A 11 8.64 -6.13 5.63
CA SER A 11 9.49 -5.56 6.67
C SER A 11 10.32 -4.45 6.03
N ASP A 12 10.17 -3.21 6.50
CA ASP A 12 10.95 -2.06 6.05
C ASP A 12 11.81 -1.47 7.19
N ASN A 13 12.87 -0.76 6.82
CA ASN A 13 13.79 -0.03 7.73
C ASN A 13 13.20 1.33 8.18
N MET A 14 12.04 1.74 7.67
CA MET A 14 11.38 2.99 8.07
C MET A 14 10.49 2.80 9.31
N GLY A 15 10.84 1.84 10.17
CA GLY A 15 10.19 1.64 11.47
C GLY A 15 8.77 1.08 11.40
N THR A 16 8.23 0.74 10.23
CA THR A 16 6.82 0.36 10.05
C THR A 16 6.44 -1.00 10.66
N GLY A 17 7.44 -1.76 11.16
CA GLY A 17 7.24 -3.10 11.71
C GLY A 17 6.80 -4.10 10.63
N ILE A 18 6.45 -5.32 11.04
CA ILE A 18 5.89 -6.32 10.12
C ILE A 18 4.53 -5.79 9.65
N ALA A 19 4.44 -5.38 8.38
CA ALA A 19 3.19 -4.98 7.76
C ALA A 19 2.56 -6.20 7.08
N SER A 20 1.26 -6.42 7.32
CA SER A 20 0.48 -7.45 6.63
C SER A 20 -0.64 -6.78 5.86
N SER A 21 -0.71 -7.03 4.57
CA SER A 21 -1.77 -6.50 3.72
C SER A 21 -2.31 -7.54 2.76
N GLU A 22 -3.62 -7.50 2.53
CA GLU A 22 -4.30 -8.28 1.51
C GLU A 22 -4.90 -7.36 0.47
N GLY A 23 -4.85 -7.78 -0.79
CA GLY A 23 -5.27 -6.95 -1.89
C GLY A 23 -5.82 -7.71 -3.08
N ALA A 24 -6.47 -6.95 -3.97
CA ALA A 24 -7.04 -7.45 -5.22
C ALA A 24 -6.70 -6.51 -6.37
N TYR A 25 -6.54 -7.10 -7.55
CA TYR A 25 -6.27 -6.36 -8.77
C TYR A 25 -7.56 -5.86 -9.42
N ASP A 26 -7.67 -4.56 -9.60
CA ASP A 26 -8.75 -3.92 -10.36
C ASP A 26 -8.29 -3.71 -11.81
N LYS A 27 -8.85 -4.52 -12.71
CA LYS A 27 -8.56 -4.47 -14.14
C LYS A 27 -9.04 -3.19 -14.81
N THR A 28 -10.14 -2.60 -14.32
CA THR A 28 -10.73 -1.40 -14.93
C THR A 28 -9.82 -0.19 -14.70
N ASN A 29 -9.23 -0.09 -13.52
CA ASN A 29 -8.37 1.02 -13.14
C ASN A 29 -6.88 0.72 -13.28
N ASN A 30 -6.50 -0.47 -13.77
CA ASN A 30 -5.11 -0.93 -13.87
C ASN A 30 -4.36 -0.71 -12.53
N THR A 31 -5.03 -1.06 -11.42
CA THR A 31 -4.61 -0.70 -10.07
C THR A 31 -4.69 -1.90 -9.14
N LEU A 32 -3.64 -2.14 -8.37
CA LEU A 32 -3.60 -3.13 -7.30
C LEU A 32 -3.93 -2.43 -5.98
N ASN A 33 -5.06 -2.79 -5.36
CA ASN A 33 -5.52 -2.19 -4.12
C ASN A 33 -5.24 -3.13 -2.96
N PHE A 34 -4.66 -2.60 -1.88
CA PHE A 34 -4.36 -3.34 -0.67
C PHE A 34 -4.99 -2.67 0.54
N MET A 35 -5.39 -3.50 1.51
CA MET A 35 -5.77 -3.07 2.85
C MET A 35 -4.96 -3.90 3.84
N GLY A 36 -4.42 -3.24 4.86
CA GLY A 36 -3.58 -3.89 5.84
C GLY A 36 -3.51 -3.14 7.16
N SER A 37 -2.76 -3.71 8.08
CA SER A 37 -2.33 -3.03 9.30
C SER A 37 -0.81 -3.01 9.36
N MET A 38 -0.29 -1.94 9.95
CA MET A 38 1.13 -1.77 10.25
C MET A 38 1.30 -1.29 11.67
N VAL A 39 2.43 -1.63 12.30
CA VAL A 39 2.73 -1.17 13.66
C VAL A 39 3.37 0.22 13.57
N ASP A 40 2.72 1.23 14.15
CA ASP A 40 3.33 2.55 14.31
C ASP A 40 4.53 2.45 15.26
N PRO A 41 5.77 2.72 14.83
CA PRO A 41 6.96 2.61 15.68
C PRO A 41 6.94 3.57 16.87
N VAL A 42 6.28 4.72 16.71
CA VAL A 42 6.20 5.76 17.74
C VAL A 42 5.16 5.39 18.78
N ARG A 43 4.00 4.91 18.34
CA ARG A 43 2.87 4.60 19.23
C ARG A 43 2.84 3.15 19.70
N LYS A 44 3.61 2.25 19.07
CA LYS A 44 3.58 0.79 19.26
C LYS A 44 2.16 0.21 19.14
N LYS A 45 1.35 0.80 18.26
CA LYS A 45 -0.04 0.40 18.02
C LYS A 45 -0.22 0.04 16.56
N GLU A 46 -1.04 -0.97 16.30
CA GLU A 46 -1.48 -1.24 14.94
C GLU A 46 -2.34 -0.10 14.42
N MET A 47 -2.03 0.34 13.20
CA MET A 47 -2.80 1.33 12.46
C MET A 47 -3.23 0.71 11.13
N PRO A 48 -4.52 0.81 10.77
CA PRO A 48 -4.98 0.38 9.46
C PRO A 48 -4.44 1.34 8.40
N PHE A 49 -4.03 0.79 7.27
CA PHE A 49 -3.68 1.53 6.08
C PHE A 49 -4.35 0.92 4.85
N ARG A 50 -4.54 1.75 3.83
CA ARG A 50 -4.88 1.32 2.48
C ARG A 50 -3.75 1.74 1.57
N SER A 51 -3.36 0.90 0.63
CA SER A 51 -2.45 1.31 -0.43
C SER A 51 -2.97 0.95 -1.81
N ALA A 52 -2.49 1.68 -2.81
CA ALA A 52 -2.84 1.47 -4.21
C ALA A 52 -1.57 1.58 -5.05
N VAL A 53 -1.30 0.55 -5.86
CA VAL A 53 -0.28 0.60 -6.91
C VAL A 53 -1.00 0.81 -8.23
N LYS A 54 -0.82 1.97 -8.86
CA LYS A 54 -1.33 2.25 -10.19
C LYS A 54 -0.22 2.06 -11.22
N PHE A 55 -0.46 1.21 -12.20
CA PHE A 55 0.44 1.01 -13.33
C PHE A 55 0.12 2.06 -14.40
N ILE A 56 1.01 3.03 -14.59
CA ILE A 56 0.84 4.10 -15.59
C ILE A 56 1.31 3.61 -16.95
N ASP A 57 2.50 3.01 -16.99
CA ASP A 57 3.12 2.40 -18.17
C ASP A 57 4.15 1.35 -17.71
N ASP A 58 4.86 0.74 -18.66
CA ASP A 58 5.86 -0.31 -18.40
C ASP A 58 7.06 0.13 -17.54
N ASN A 59 7.28 1.44 -17.42
CA ASN A 59 8.41 2.03 -16.70
C ASN A 59 7.97 2.88 -15.50
N THR A 60 6.68 3.16 -15.34
CA THR A 60 6.16 4.10 -14.35
C THR A 60 5.02 3.48 -13.53
N GLN A 61 5.19 3.48 -12.20
CA GLN A 61 4.18 3.04 -11.26
C GLN A 61 4.02 4.08 -10.14
N VAL A 62 2.78 4.34 -9.73
CA VAL A 62 2.48 5.23 -8.60
C VAL A 62 2.00 4.37 -7.44
N PHE A 63 2.70 4.43 -6.32
CA PHE A 63 2.28 3.83 -5.07
C PHE A 63 1.77 4.91 -4.12
N ASP A 64 0.51 4.76 -3.74
CA ASP A 64 -0.16 5.62 -2.78
C ASP A 64 -0.42 4.84 -1.50
N MET A 65 -0.14 5.46 -0.35
CA MET A 65 -0.56 4.95 0.95
C MET A 65 -1.46 5.97 1.64
N PHE A 66 -2.61 5.49 2.08
CA PHE A 66 -3.61 6.23 2.80
C PHE A 66 -3.66 5.73 4.24
N MET A 67 -3.54 6.66 5.16
CA MET A 67 -3.58 6.40 6.60
C MET A 67 -4.79 7.09 7.21
N LYS A 68 -5.25 6.58 8.36
CA LYS A 68 -6.30 7.23 9.14
C LYS A 68 -5.71 7.95 10.34
N SER A 69 -6.05 9.22 10.52
CA SER A 69 -5.76 9.99 11.73
C SER A 69 -7.03 10.68 12.20
N LYS A 70 -7.36 10.55 13.48
CA LYS A 70 -8.58 11.11 14.08
C LYS A 70 -9.86 10.77 13.28
N GLY A 71 -9.93 9.56 12.74
CA GLY A 71 -11.07 9.07 11.95
C GLY A 71 -11.14 9.56 10.50
N LYS A 72 -10.23 10.44 10.06
CA LYS A 72 -10.17 10.91 8.67
C LYS A 72 -9.03 10.22 7.93
N GLU A 73 -9.32 9.78 6.71
CA GLU A 73 -8.31 9.27 5.79
C GLU A 73 -7.55 10.43 5.14
N TYR A 74 -6.24 10.29 5.02
CA TYR A 74 -5.38 11.22 4.31
C TYR A 74 -4.29 10.45 3.57
N LYS A 75 -3.81 11.01 2.46
CA LYS A 75 -2.68 10.48 1.72
C LYS A 75 -1.41 10.71 2.54
N GLY A 76 -0.88 9.63 3.10
CA GLY A 76 0.30 9.67 3.95
C GLY A 76 1.60 9.54 3.17
N MET A 77 1.55 8.89 2.00
CA MET A 77 2.72 8.68 1.14
C MET A 77 2.30 8.59 -0.32
N GLU A 78 3.12 9.17 -1.19
CA GLU A 78 3.13 8.99 -2.64
C GLU A 78 4.55 8.63 -3.04
N ILE A 79 4.73 7.54 -3.79
CA ILE A 79 6.00 7.19 -4.40
C ILE A 79 5.76 6.97 -5.88
N ILE A 80 6.52 7.66 -6.71
CA ILE A 80 6.57 7.42 -8.15
C ILE A 80 7.80 6.56 -8.43
N TYR A 81 7.56 5.29 -8.74
CA TYR A 81 8.60 4.38 -9.20
C TYR A 81 8.83 4.59 -10.68
N THR A 82 10.07 4.89 -11.03
CA THR A 82 10.53 4.91 -12.42
C THR A 82 11.62 3.87 -12.61
N ARG A 83 11.58 3.15 -13.73
CA ARG A 83 12.62 2.18 -14.07
C ARG A 83 13.87 2.91 -14.54
N VAL A 84 14.97 2.77 -13.80
CA VAL A 84 16.30 3.19 -14.30
C VAL A 84 16.78 2.14 -15.31
N LYS A 85 17.24 2.60 -16.47
CA LYS A 85 17.85 1.76 -17.51
C LYS A 85 19.28 1.38 -17.16
#